data_AF-Q8X7A8-F1
#
_entry.id   AF-Q8X7A8-F1
#
_cell.length_a   1.000
_cell.length_b   1.000
_cell.length_c   1.000
_cell.angle_alpha   90.00
_cell.angle_beta   90.00
_cell.angle_gamma   90.00
#
_symmetry.space_group_name_H-M   'P 1'
#
loop_
_entity.id
_entity.type
_entity.pdbx_description
1 polymer ?
#
loop_
_entity_poly.entity_id
_entity_poly.type
_entity_poly.pdbx_seq_one_letter_code
_entity_poly.pdbx_strand_id
1 'polypeptide(L)' 'MQSGAEMAQAEIRIWVRGQSGREITAASRLHVLSGPWRDHVLNVVGVPVPDATGGRLEILCRLGGEK' A
#
# COMPACT_ATOMS: atom_id res chain seq x y z
N MET A 1 14.03 12.16 -25.69
CA MET A 1 14.50 11.30 -24.59
C MET A 1 13.25 10.81 -23.88
N GLN A 2 13.04 9.50 -23.85
CA GLN A 2 11.82 8.89 -23.33
C GLN A 2 11.62 9.34 -21.88
N SER A 3 10.51 10.03 -21.60
CA SER A 3 10.04 10.35 -20.26
C SER A 3 9.80 9.03 -19.54
N GLY A 4 10.84 8.53 -18.88
CA GLY A 4 10.78 7.31 -18.10
C GLY A 4 9.84 7.60 -16.95
N ALA A 5 8.61 7.08 -17.04
CA ALA A 5 7.68 7.09 -15.94
C ALA A 5 8.42 6.57 -14.72
N GLU A 6 8.67 7.46 -13.75
CA GLU A 6 9.15 7.11 -12.43
C GLU A 6 7.99 6.39 -11.73
N MET A 7 7.73 5.14 -12.14
CA MET A 7 7.06 4.20 -11.29
C MET A 7 8.06 3.89 -10.19
N ALA A 8 8.08 4.72 -9.15
CA ALA A 8 8.68 4.35 -7.88
C ALA A 8 8.08 2.98 -7.53
N GLN A 9 8.88 1.95 -7.70
CA GLN A 9 8.49 0.57 -7.56
C GLN A 9 7.86 0.45 -6.17
N ALA A 10 6.56 0.18 -6.08
CA ALA A 10 5.93 -0.05 -4.78
C ALA A 10 6.52 -1.36 -4.23
N GLU A 11 7.52 -1.26 -3.36
CA GLU A 11 8.28 -2.41 -2.88
C GLU A 11 7.48 -3.30 -1.93
N ILE A 12 6.35 -2.79 -1.39
CA ILE A 12 5.60 -3.48 -0.34
C ILE A 12 4.14 -3.67 -0.76
N ARG A 13 3.70 -4.93 -0.87
CA ARG A 13 2.31 -5.31 -1.16
C ARG A 13 1.65 -5.82 0.11
N ILE A 14 0.52 -5.22 0.49
CA ILE A 14 -0.28 -5.62 1.65
C ILE A 14 -1.64 -6.08 1.19
N TRP A 15 -2.09 -7.22 1.71
CA TRP A 15 -3.42 -7.76 1.43
C TRP A 15 -4.31 -7.60 2.66
N VAL A 16 -5.44 -6.95 2.49
CA VAL A 16 -6.46 -6.79 3.54
C VAL A 16 -7.79 -7.38 3.08
N ARG A 17 -8.69 -7.68 4.03
CA ARG A 17 -10.06 -8.11 3.69
C ARG A 17 -10.83 -6.96 3.03
N GLY A 18 -11.60 -7.27 2.00
CA GLY A 18 -12.27 -6.29 1.15
C GLY A 18 -13.16 -5.29 1.89
N GLN A 19 -14.03 -5.79 2.78
CA GLN A 19 -14.95 -4.93 3.53
C GLN A 19 -14.23 -3.97 4.49
N SER A 20 -13.33 -4.48 5.32
CA SER A 20 -12.59 -3.66 6.29
C SER A 20 -11.56 -2.73 5.63
N GLY A 21 -11.02 -3.11 4.46
CA GLY A 21 -10.02 -2.33 3.77
C GLY A 21 -10.57 -1.20 2.90
N ARG A 22 -11.89 -1.15 2.65
CA ARG A 22 -12.52 -0.13 1.78
C ARG A 22 -12.35 1.30 2.29
N GLU A 23 -12.10 1.48 3.58
CA GLU A 23 -11.86 2.78 4.20
C GLU A 23 -10.41 3.27 4.01
N ILE A 24 -9.51 2.40 3.53
CA ILE A 24 -8.12 2.75 3.26
C ILE A 24 -8.06 3.48 1.92
N THR A 25 -7.39 4.64 1.90
CA THR A 25 -7.25 5.49 0.72
C THR A 25 -5.79 5.76 0.40
N ALA A 26 -5.52 6.39 -0.74
CA ALA A 26 -4.17 6.82 -1.12
C ALA A 26 -3.56 7.83 -0.13
N ALA A 27 -4.38 8.51 0.69
CA ALA A 27 -3.91 9.44 1.73
C ALA A 27 -3.59 8.75 3.06
N SER A 28 -3.96 7.48 3.20
CA SER A 28 -3.73 6.71 4.43
C SER A 28 -2.25 6.36 4.60
N ARG A 29 -1.85 6.19 5.86
CA ARG A 29 -0.55 5.61 6.27
C ARG A 29 -0.81 4.37 7.11
N LEU A 30 0.02 3.35 6.96
CA LEU A 30 -0.13 2.08 7.64
C LEU A 30 1.01 1.89 8.63
N HIS A 31 0.70 1.89 9.93
CA HIS A 31 1.64 1.49 10.97
C HIS A 31 1.63 -0.04 11.11
N VAL A 32 2.77 -0.67 10.90
CA VAL A 32 2.89 -2.13 10.92
C VAL A 32 3.20 -2.64 12.32
N LEU A 33 2.20 -3.22 12.98
CA LEU A 33 2.34 -3.71 14.37
C LEU A 33 3.11 -5.05 14.47
N SER A 34 3.20 -5.82 13.38
CA SER A 34 3.83 -7.14 13.37
C SER A 34 4.28 -7.58 11.98
N GLY A 35 5.22 -8.54 11.92
CA GLY A 35 5.72 -9.10 10.67
C GLY A 35 7.06 -8.50 10.25
N PRO A 36 7.48 -8.70 8.99
CA PRO A 36 8.82 -8.34 8.51
C PRO A 36 9.08 -6.82 8.48
N TRP A 37 8.01 -6.01 8.47
CA TRP A 37 8.09 -4.54 8.46
C TRP A 37 7.66 -3.93 9.80
N ARG A 38 7.72 -4.67 10.91
CA ARG A 38 7.29 -4.18 12.23
C ARG A 38 7.87 -2.79 12.55
N ASP A 39 7.05 -1.97 13.20
CA ASP A 39 7.33 -0.60 13.65
C ASP A 39 7.57 0.41 12.52
N HIS A 40 7.49 0.01 11.25
CA HIS A 40 7.53 0.93 10.13
C HIS A 40 6.16 1.55 9.86
N VAL A 41 6.17 2.82 9.45
CA VAL A 41 5.03 3.50 8.85
C VAL A 41 5.20 3.45 7.33
N LEU A 42 4.18 2.91 6.66
CA LEU A 42 4.15 2.74 5.22
C LEU A 42 3.20 3.75 4.59
N ASN A 43 3.64 4.39 3.51
CA ASN A 43 2.79 5.26 2.72
C ASN A 43 2.05 4.44 1.66
N VAL A 44 0.72 4.61 1.59
CA VAL A 44 -0.07 4.01 0.51
C VAL A 44 0.26 4.70 -0.81
N VAL A 45 0.42 3.90 -1.86
CA VAL A 45 0.73 4.35 -3.23
C VAL A 45 -0.45 4.00 -4.13
N GLY A 46 -1.13 5.02 -4.64
CA GLY A 46 -2.32 4.83 -5.48
C GLY A 46 -3.54 4.34 -4.69
N VAL A 47 -4.58 3.94 -5.43
CA VAL A 47 -5.84 3.47 -4.84
C VAL A 47 -5.74 1.96 -4.58
N PRO A 48 -6.22 1.45 -3.42
CA PRO A 48 -6.31 0.02 -3.19
C PRO A 48 -7.06 -0.72 -4.30
N VAL A 49 -6.52 -1.84 -4.74
CA VAL A 49 -7.03 -2.60 -5.89
C VAL A 49 -7.80 -3.83 -5.39
N PRO A 50 -9.10 -3.97 -5.68
CA PRO A 50 -9.84 -5.17 -5.31
C PRO A 50 -9.40 -6.39 -6.12
N ASP A 51 -9.38 -7.55 -5.47
CA ASP A 51 -9.31 -8.82 -6.20
C ASP A 51 -10.60 -9.05 -7.01
N ALA A 52 -10.58 -10.04 -7.90
CA ALA A 52 -11.71 -10.35 -8.80
C ALA A 52 -13.03 -10.67 -8.06
N THR A 53 -12.94 -11.07 -6.79
CA THR A 53 -14.09 -11.45 -5.95
C THR A 53 -14.52 -10.34 -4.99
N GLY A 54 -13.72 -9.27 -4.86
CA GLY A 54 -13.88 -8.26 -3.82
C GLY A 54 -13.59 -8.77 -2.39
N GLY A 55 -13.09 -10.00 -2.23
CA GLY A 55 -12.81 -10.62 -0.94
C GLY A 55 -11.59 -10.01 -0.26
N ARG A 56 -10.63 -9.49 -1.05
CA ARG A 56 -9.44 -8.78 -0.59
C ARG A 56 -9.20 -7.51 -1.40
N LEU A 57 -8.44 -6.60 -0.79
CA LEU A 57 -7.84 -5.47 -1.46
C LEU A 57 -6.33 -5.63 -1.38
N GLU A 58 -5.67 -5.39 -2.50
CA GLU A 58 -4.25 -5.15 -2.60
C GLU A 58 -3.96 -3.67 -2.35
N ILE A 59 -3.05 -3.40 -1.41
CA ILE A 59 -2.55 -2.07 -1.11
C ILE A 59 -1.07 -2.04 -1.45
N LEU A 60 -0.73 -1.20 -2.41
CA LEU A 60 0.65 -0.92 -2.77
C LEU A 60 1.20 0.13 -1.81
N CYS A 61 2.38 -0.12 -1.28
CA CYS A 61 3.01 0.74 -0.30
C CYS A 61 4.50 0.97 -0.60
N ARG A 62 5.04 2.04 -0.02
CA ARG A 62 6.47 2.29 0.09
C ARG A 62 6.82 2.68 1.52
N LEU A 63 8.08 2.51 1.91
CA LEU A 63 8.57 2.99 3.21
C LEU A 63 8.35 4.51 3.32
N GLY A 64 7.85 4.93 4.48
CA GLY A 64 7.82 6.35 4.83
C GLY A 64 9.23 6.88 4.99
N GLY A 65 9.66 7.76 4.08
CA GLY A 65 10.91 8.52 4.21
C GLY A 65 10.80 9.64 5.25
N GLU A 66 10.17 9.38 6.38
CA GLU A 66 10.11 10.31 7.50
C GLU A 66 11.48 10.28 8.17
N LYS A 67 12.26 11.33 7.93
CA LYS A 67 13.53 11.63 8.60
C LYS A 67 13.28 12.79 9.56
#